data_AF-L5NTM5-F1
#
_entry.id   AF-L5NTM5-F1
#
_cell.length_a   1.000
_cell.length_b   1.000
_cell.length_c   1.000
_cell.angle_alpha   90.00
_cell.angle_beta   90.00
_cell.angle_gamma   90.00
#
_symmetry.space_group_name_H-M   'P 1'
#
loop_
_entity.id
_entity.type
_entity.pdbx_description
1 polymer ?
#
loop_
_entity_poly.entity_id
_entity_poly.type
_entity_poly.pdbx_seq_one_letter_code
_entity_poly.pdbx_strand_id
1 'polypeptide(L)'
;MRREFTGYRRESGRVGVRNHVAVLPTSVASSCVARGVAAEAGAWARATPHQMGASQPDAARKQTERVLVGVGRNPNVGAALVVEFGTEDIDADDIADRIARDGKPVETLSVREVGGAAAALQRGRTALDSLNEA
;
A
#
# COMPACT_ATOMS: atom_id res chain seq x y z
N MET A 1 30.42 1.68 -23.73
CA MET A 1 30.52 0.82 -22.53
C MET A 1 29.09 0.53 -22.07
N ARG A 2 28.65 -0.74 -22.05
CA ARG A 2 27.35 -1.13 -21.47
C ARG A 2 27.48 -1.17 -19.95
N ARG A 3 26.50 -0.61 -19.23
CA ARG A 3 26.42 -0.63 -17.76
C ARG A 3 25.17 -1.43 -17.40
N GLU A 4 25.32 -2.41 -16.52
CA GLU A 4 24.25 -3.32 -16.09
C GLU A 4 24.19 -3.34 -14.56
N PHE A 5 23.03 -3.66 -14.00
CA PHE A 5 22.81 -3.81 -12.55
C PHE A 5 21.75 -4.88 -12.27
N THR A 6 21.80 -5.48 -11.09
CA THR A 6 20.78 -6.42 -10.62
C THR A 6 19.56 -5.67 -10.12
N GLY A 7 18.38 -5.96 -10.68
CA GLY A 7 17.12 -5.33 -10.29
C GLY A 7 15.93 -6.26 -10.40
N TYR A 8 14.78 -5.81 -9.90
CA TYR A 8 13.52 -6.53 -9.91
C TYR A 8 12.73 -6.14 -11.16
N ARG A 9 12.60 -7.07 -12.11
CA ARG A 9 11.78 -6.88 -13.31
C ARG A 9 10.29 -6.99 -12.93
N ARG A 10 9.47 -6.08 -13.45
CA ARG A 10 8.01 -6.08 -13.28
C ARG A 10 7.33 -6.46 -14.60
N GLU A 11 6.10 -6.97 -14.52
CA GLU A 11 5.29 -7.29 -15.71
C GLU A 11 5.06 -6.08 -16.61
N SER A 12 4.98 -4.88 -16.03
CA SER A 12 4.92 -3.61 -16.76
C SER A 12 6.19 -3.26 -17.56
N GLY A 13 7.25 -4.09 -17.51
CA GLY A 13 8.54 -3.87 -18.17
C GLY A 13 9.47 -2.89 -17.44
N ARG A 14 9.00 -2.24 -16.37
CA ARG A 14 9.82 -1.36 -15.53
C ARG A 14 10.69 -2.19 -14.57
N VAL A 15 11.79 -1.61 -14.10
CA VAL A 15 12.76 -2.28 -13.22
C VAL A 15 12.92 -1.51 -11.92
N GLY A 16 12.79 -2.20 -10.79
CA GLY A 16 13.07 -1.68 -9.45
C GLY A 16 14.48 -2.01 -8.99
N VAL A 17 15.08 -1.14 -8.19
CA VAL A 17 16.35 -1.38 -7.47
C VAL A 17 16.11 -1.92 -6.05
N ARG A 18 14.85 -1.96 -5.62
CA ARG A 18 14.39 -2.55 -4.34
C ARG A 18 13.12 -3.35 -4.59
N ASN A 19 12.76 -4.20 -3.62
CA ASN A 19 11.51 -4.94 -3.62
C ASN A 19 10.80 -4.73 -2.28
N HIS A 20 9.92 -3.73 -2.25
CA HIS A 20 9.14 -3.40 -1.06
C HIS A 20 7.71 -3.91 -1.15
N VAL A 21 7.13 -4.24 0.00
CA VAL A 21 5.68 -4.26 0.17
C VAL A 21 5.25 -2.90 0.72
N ALA A 22 4.43 -2.16 -0.04
CA ALA A 22 3.98 -0.84 0.36
C ALA A 22 2.70 -0.93 1.19
N VAL A 23 2.68 -0.31 2.37
CA VAL A 23 1.47 -0.18 3.20
C VAL A 23 0.89 1.21 2.97
N LEU A 24 -0.28 1.25 2.32
CA LEU A 24 -0.89 2.45 1.75
C LEU A 24 -2.14 2.81 2.55
N PRO A 25 -2.04 3.68 3.58
CA PRO A 25 -3.23 4.15 4.27
C PRO A 25 -4.03 5.10 3.38
N THR A 26 -5.37 5.02 3.43
CA THR A 26 -6.28 5.95 2.72
C THR A 26 -6.56 7.24 3.50
N SER A 27 -6.24 7.28 4.80
CA SER A 27 -6.43 8.46 5.66
C SER A 27 -5.40 8.56 6.79
N VAL A 28 -5.46 9.67 7.53
CA VAL A 28 -4.71 9.86 8.76
C VAL A 28 -5.12 8.85 9.86
N ALA A 29 -6.37 8.38 9.86
CA ALA A 29 -6.83 7.40 10.84
C ALA A 29 -6.23 6.01 10.56
N SER A 30 -6.22 5.58 9.30
CA SER A 30 -5.57 4.33 8.88
C SER A 30 -4.04 4.42 8.88
N SER A 31 -3.46 5.63 8.84
CA SER A 31 -2.00 5.84 8.87
C SER A 31 -1.33 5.29 10.14
N CYS A 32 -2.00 5.36 11.30
CA CYS A 32 -1.46 4.78 12.54
C CYS A 32 -1.38 3.25 12.45
N VAL A 33 -2.43 2.60 11.93
CA VAL A 33 -2.45 1.14 11.73
C VAL A 33 -1.42 0.73 10.69
N ALA A 34 -1.35 1.43 9.54
CA ALA A 34 -0.36 1.14 8.50
C ALA A 34 1.08 1.22 9.03
N ARG A 35 1.40 2.22 9.86
CA ARG A 35 2.71 2.30 10.53
C ARG A 35 2.95 1.13 11.46
N GLY A 36 1.97 0.75 12.27
CA GLY A 36 2.10 -0.38 13.21
C GLY A 36 2.32 -1.70 12.47
N VAL A 37 1.53 -1.97 11.43
CA VAL A 37 1.68 -3.16 10.57
C VAL A 37 3.09 -3.23 9.97
N ALA A 38 3.63 -2.11 9.46
CA ALA A 38 4.97 -2.09 8.88
C ALA A 38 6.10 -2.07 9.91
N ALA A 39 5.88 -1.61 11.15
CA ALA A 39 6.92 -1.44 12.16
C ALA A 39 7.45 -2.78 12.69
N GLU A 40 6.59 -3.81 12.74
CA GLU A 40 6.99 -5.16 13.14
C GLU A 40 7.55 -5.99 11.98
N ALA A 41 7.42 -5.49 10.75
CA ALA A 41 7.96 -6.12 9.56
C ALA A 41 9.43 -5.73 9.32
N GLY A 42 10.10 -6.46 8.43
CA GLY A 42 11.49 -6.21 8.08
C GLY A 42 11.70 -4.95 7.24
N ALA A 43 12.94 -4.72 6.80
CA ALA A 43 13.28 -3.61 5.91
C ALA A 43 12.57 -3.64 4.54
N TRP A 44 11.89 -4.74 4.22
CA TRP A 44 11.14 -4.96 2.99
C TRP A 44 9.74 -4.32 3.03
N ALA A 45 9.09 -4.14 4.19
CA ALA A 45 7.78 -3.48 4.25
C ALA A 45 7.91 -1.98 4.56
N ARG A 46 7.15 -1.12 3.89
CA ARG A 46 7.21 0.34 4.09
C ARG A 46 5.83 0.97 4.10
N ALA A 47 5.44 1.56 5.23
CA ALA A 47 4.25 2.40 5.32
C ALA A 47 4.48 3.78 4.70
N THR A 48 3.44 4.33 4.07
CA THR A 48 3.44 5.67 3.46
C THR A 48 2.36 6.58 4.05
N PRO A 49 2.46 6.91 5.36
CA PRO A 49 1.46 7.68 6.08
C PRO A 49 1.33 9.11 5.54
N HIS A 50 0.12 9.65 5.53
CA HIS A 50 -0.17 11.03 5.16
C HIS A 50 -1.17 11.67 6.14
N GLN A 51 -1.34 12.99 6.08
CA GLN A 51 -2.12 13.77 7.06
C GLN A 51 -3.54 14.10 6.58
N MET A 52 -4.03 13.47 5.51
CA MET A 52 -5.33 13.79 4.95
C MET A 52 -6.45 13.08 5.72
N GLY A 53 -7.55 13.80 5.98
CA GLY A 53 -8.72 13.25 6.66
C GLY A 53 -9.51 12.24 5.81
N ALA A 54 -10.52 11.64 6.43
CA ALA A 54 -11.43 10.68 5.79
C ALA A 54 -12.26 11.32 4.67
N SER A 55 -12.74 12.55 4.90
CA SER A 55 -13.44 13.36 3.89
C SER A 55 -12.57 14.51 3.44
N GLN A 56 -12.28 14.55 2.14
CA GLN A 56 -11.38 15.53 1.51
C GLN A 56 -12.14 16.29 0.41
N PRO A 57 -11.85 17.58 0.19
CA PRO A 57 -12.34 18.27 -1.00
C PRO A 57 -11.96 17.51 -2.26
N ASP A 58 -12.83 17.46 -3.28
CA ASP A 58 -12.67 16.59 -4.45
C ASP A 58 -11.30 16.69 -5.14
N ALA A 59 -10.75 17.89 -5.29
CA ALA A 59 -9.43 18.07 -5.90
C ALA A 59 -8.31 17.47 -5.04
N ALA A 60 -8.41 17.58 -3.71
CA ALA A 60 -7.46 16.99 -2.77
C ALA A 60 -7.61 15.47 -2.71
N ARG A 61 -8.85 14.96 -2.69
CA ARG A 61 -9.14 13.52 -2.73
C ARG A 61 -8.52 12.86 -3.96
N LYS A 62 -8.80 13.41 -5.16
CA LYS A 62 -8.20 12.94 -6.43
C LYS A 62 -6.68 13.01 -6.41
N GLN A 63 -6.10 14.02 -5.78
CA GLN A 63 -4.64 14.11 -5.62
C GLN A 63 -4.12 12.96 -4.73
N THR A 64 -4.76 12.70 -3.59
CA THR A 64 -4.40 11.62 -2.68
C THR A 64 -4.47 10.26 -3.38
N GLU A 65 -5.59 9.96 -4.05
CA GLU A 65 -5.76 8.73 -4.81
C GLU A 65 -4.68 8.54 -5.88
N ARG A 66 -4.36 9.60 -6.64
CA ARG A 66 -3.28 9.56 -7.65
C ARG A 66 -1.93 9.25 -7.02
N VAL A 67 -1.64 9.82 -5.84
CA VAL A 67 -0.38 9.57 -5.12
C VAL A 67 -0.33 8.15 -4.60
N LEU A 68 -1.39 7.64 -3.95
CA LEU A 68 -1.44 6.27 -3.43
C LEU A 68 -1.23 5.24 -4.54
N VAL A 69 -1.94 5.39 -5.66
CA VAL A 69 -1.76 4.52 -6.84
C VAL A 69 -0.35 4.67 -7.41
N GLY A 70 0.18 5.89 -7.50
CA GLY A 70 1.55 6.14 -7.98
C GLY A 70 2.62 5.46 -7.12
N VAL A 71 2.45 5.46 -5.80
CA VAL A 71 3.32 4.74 -4.86
C VAL A 71 3.20 3.23 -5.08
N GLY A 72 1.99 2.67 -5.10
CA GLY A 72 1.78 1.23 -5.33
C GLY A 72 2.33 0.75 -6.67
N ARG A 73 2.23 1.58 -7.72
CA ARG A 73 2.77 1.29 -9.05
C ARG A 73 4.28 1.52 -9.20
N ASN A 74 4.96 2.13 -8.22
CA ASN A 74 6.40 2.34 -8.28
C ASN A 74 7.16 1.02 -8.50
N PRO A 75 8.17 0.92 -9.39
CA PRO A 75 8.85 -0.34 -9.66
C PRO A 75 9.62 -0.91 -8.47
N ASN A 76 9.95 -0.08 -7.47
CA ASN A 76 10.52 -0.54 -6.20
C ASN A 76 9.50 -1.21 -5.26
N VAL A 77 8.21 -1.15 -5.58
CA VAL A 77 7.13 -1.83 -4.87
C VAL A 77 6.77 -3.08 -5.65
N GLY A 78 6.92 -4.24 -5.01
CA GLY A 78 6.55 -5.54 -5.57
C GLY A 78 5.10 -5.89 -5.31
N ALA A 79 4.60 -5.54 -4.12
CA ALA A 79 3.23 -5.76 -3.70
C ALA A 79 2.73 -4.61 -2.82
N ALA A 80 1.42 -4.49 -2.62
CA ALA A 80 0.83 -3.42 -1.80
C ALA A 80 -0.28 -3.93 -0.88
N LEU A 81 -0.38 -3.33 0.30
CA LEU A 81 -1.50 -3.49 1.22
C LEU A 81 -2.16 -2.13 1.39
N VAL A 82 -3.39 -1.98 0.89
CA VAL A 82 -4.18 -0.74 1.06
C VAL A 82 -4.95 -0.85 2.37
N VAL A 83 -4.79 0.14 3.25
CA VAL A 83 -5.39 0.13 4.59
C VAL A 83 -6.39 1.27 4.72
N GLU A 84 -7.63 0.95 5.03
CA GLU A 84 -8.67 1.92 5.34
C GLU A 84 -9.16 1.75 6.78
N PHE A 85 -9.70 2.83 7.35
CA PHE A 85 -10.40 2.74 8.62
C PHE A 85 -11.83 2.24 8.43
N GLY A 86 -12.45 2.52 7.27
CA GLY A 86 -13.85 2.18 6.95
C GLY A 86 -14.80 3.35 7.14
N THR A 87 -14.29 4.58 6.99
CA THR A 87 -15.07 5.85 7.04
C THR A 87 -14.64 6.85 5.97
N GLU A 88 -13.68 6.47 5.14
CA GLU A 88 -13.07 7.30 4.11
C GLU A 88 -13.95 7.44 2.87
N ASP A 89 -13.90 8.61 2.22
CA ASP A 89 -14.50 8.83 0.90
C ASP A 89 -13.64 8.23 -0.24
N ILE A 90 -12.43 7.79 0.08
CA ILE A 90 -11.53 7.08 -0.84
C ILE A 90 -11.89 5.60 -0.75
N ASP A 91 -12.25 5.04 -1.89
CA ASP A 91 -12.51 3.62 -2.07
C ASP A 91 -11.18 2.84 -2.10
N ALA A 92 -10.92 2.02 -1.08
CA ALA A 92 -9.70 1.23 -0.97
C ALA A 92 -9.57 0.19 -2.10
N ASP A 93 -10.69 -0.39 -2.54
CA ASP A 93 -10.72 -1.40 -3.59
C ASP A 93 -10.43 -0.75 -4.96
N ASP A 94 -10.94 0.46 -5.25
CA ASP A 94 -10.53 1.20 -6.47
C ASP A 94 -9.02 1.44 -6.52
N ILE A 95 -8.42 1.84 -5.39
CA ILE A 95 -6.98 2.03 -5.28
C ILE A 95 -6.24 0.71 -5.53
N ALA A 96 -6.70 -0.38 -4.92
CA ALA A 96 -6.11 -1.70 -5.09
C ALA A 96 -6.17 -2.18 -6.54
N ASP A 97 -7.35 -2.13 -7.16
CA ASP A 97 -7.59 -2.48 -8.57
C ASP A 97 -6.69 -1.67 -9.50
N ARG A 98 -6.59 -0.37 -9.25
CA ARG A 98 -5.70 0.50 -10.03
C ARG A 98 -4.25 0.09 -9.89
N ILE A 99 -3.78 -0.32 -8.71
CA ILE A 99 -2.40 -0.80 -8.55
C ILE A 99 -2.22 -2.17 -9.23
N ALA A 100 -3.17 -3.09 -9.05
CA ALA A 100 -3.12 -4.46 -9.55
C ALA A 100 -3.06 -4.55 -11.08
N ARG A 101 -3.60 -3.56 -11.81
CA ARG A 101 -3.47 -3.44 -13.28
C ARG A 101 -2.02 -3.45 -13.80
N ASP A 102 -1.02 -3.18 -12.95
CA ASP A 102 0.41 -3.27 -13.30
C ASP A 102 0.99 -4.69 -13.08
N GLY A 103 0.16 -5.69 -12.77
CA GLY A 103 0.56 -7.08 -12.56
C GLY A 103 1.14 -7.35 -11.17
N LYS A 104 0.70 -6.60 -10.16
CA LYS A 104 1.24 -6.68 -8.79
C LYS A 104 0.22 -7.31 -7.85
N PRO A 105 0.66 -8.13 -6.89
CA PRO A 105 -0.18 -8.54 -5.77
C PRO A 105 -0.60 -7.32 -4.94
N VAL A 106 -1.90 -7.20 -4.69
CA VAL A 106 -2.46 -6.14 -3.85
C VAL A 106 -3.56 -6.72 -2.98
N GLU A 107 -3.55 -6.39 -1.70
CA GLU A 107 -4.63 -6.70 -0.76
C GLU A 107 -5.19 -5.41 -0.14
N THR A 108 -6.42 -5.50 0.35
CA THR A 108 -7.08 -4.45 1.14
C THR A 108 -7.31 -4.90 2.58
N LEU A 109 -7.28 -3.96 3.51
CA LEU A 109 -7.51 -4.18 4.93
C LEU A 109 -8.39 -3.07 5.49
N SER A 110 -9.61 -3.43 5.90
CA SER A 110 -10.51 -2.51 6.61
C SER A 110 -10.45 -2.71 8.11
N VAL A 111 -10.03 -1.67 8.85
CA VAL A 111 -9.85 -1.74 10.31
C VAL A 111 -11.18 -2.04 11.02
N ARG A 112 -12.30 -1.48 10.56
CA ARG A 112 -13.60 -1.72 11.18
C ARG A 112 -14.14 -3.11 10.89
N GLU A 113 -13.98 -3.62 9.68
CA GLU A 113 -14.47 -4.95 9.30
C GLU A 113 -13.76 -6.06 10.06
N VAL A 114 -12.44 -5.93 10.28
CA VAL A 114 -11.66 -6.92 11.05
C VAL A 114 -11.86 -6.81 12.56
N GLY A 115 -12.63 -5.83 13.05
CA GLY A 115 -12.95 -5.69 14.48
C GLY A 115 -12.03 -4.76 15.28
N GLY A 116 -11.37 -3.80 14.62
CA GLY A 116 -10.60 -2.73 15.25
C GLY A 116 -9.08 -2.89 15.14
N ALA A 117 -8.36 -1.93 15.73
CA ALA A 117 -6.92 -1.76 15.50
C ALA A 117 -6.07 -2.98 15.88
N ALA A 118 -6.36 -3.65 17.00
CA ALA A 118 -5.59 -4.82 17.43
C ALA A 118 -5.72 -5.99 16.44
N ALA A 119 -6.94 -6.27 15.97
CA ALA A 119 -7.18 -7.28 14.94
C ALA A 119 -6.57 -6.87 13.60
N ALA A 120 -6.65 -5.58 13.24
CA ALA A 120 -6.05 -5.05 12.01
C ALA A 120 -4.52 -5.17 12.00
N LEU A 121 -3.84 -4.97 13.14
CA LEU A 121 -2.39 -5.19 13.24
C LEU A 121 -2.02 -6.65 12.97
N GLN A 122 -2.76 -7.60 13.56
CA GLN A 122 -2.53 -9.03 13.35
C GLN A 122 -2.81 -9.44 11.89
N ARG A 123 -3.96 -9.05 11.35
CA ARG A 123 -4.35 -9.37 9.96
C ARG A 123 -3.44 -8.71 8.94
N GLY A 124 -3.08 -7.45 9.16
CA GLY A 124 -2.15 -6.73 8.30
C GLY A 124 -0.78 -7.39 8.26
N ARG A 125 -0.29 -7.93 9.38
CA ARG A 125 0.96 -8.69 9.41
C ARG A 125 0.89 -9.97 8.58
N THR A 126 -0.16 -10.76 8.75
CA THR A 126 -0.39 -11.95 7.92
C THR A 126 -0.46 -11.61 6.44
N ALA A 127 -1.18 -10.54 6.07
CA ALA A 127 -1.25 -10.06 4.69
C ALA A 127 0.12 -9.64 4.15
N LEU A 128 0.95 -8.94 4.95
CA LEU A 128 2.30 -8.59 4.53
C LEU A 128 3.18 -9.80 4.25
N ASP A 129 3.08 -10.84 5.08
CA ASP A 129 3.86 -12.08 4.89
C ASP A 129 3.44 -12.78 3.59
N SER A 130 2.12 -12.90 3.34
CA SER A 130 1.60 -13.46 2.08
C SER A 130 2.01 -12.64 0.85
N LEU A 131 1.94 -11.31 0.92
CA LEU A 131 2.35 -10.41 -0.17
C LEU A 131 3.87 -10.42 -0.44
N ASN A 132 4.69 -10.78 0.54
CA ASN A 132 6.13 -10.88 0.37
C ASN A 132 6.57 -12.20 -0.28
N GLU A 133 5.72 -13.23 -0.24
CA GLU A 133 5.95 -14.54 -0.85
C GLU A 133 5.38 -14.67 -2.27
N ALA A 134 4.48 -13.76 -2.67
CA ALA A 134 3.85 -13.70 -3.99
C ALA A 134 4.79 -13.15 -5.10
#